data_AF-A0A1W0A4D3-F1
#
_entry.id   AF-A0A1W0A4D3-F1
#
_cell.length_a   1.000
_cell.length_b   1.000
_cell.length_c   1.000
_cell.angle_alpha   90.00
_cell.angle_beta   90.00
_cell.angle_gamma   90.00
#
_symmetry.space_group_name_H-M   'P 1'
#
loop_
_entity.id
_entity.type
_entity.pdbx_description
1 polymer ?
#
loop_
_entity_poly.entity_id
_entity_poly.type
_entity_poly.pdbx_seq_one_letter_code
_entity_poly.pdbx_strand_id
1 'polypeptide(L)'
;MTSRDNNKQLETDMDEHGDMKSDVLMQASIAMEQYTEEKDISKHLKLWLEEKYGPTWHCIVGSEYKMSFTCEKMEMAMVLPGQRLGVASSTTEAGEGTYVLNGSIFASVAGTSTTTGNKISVVRPHKKHIATEYVLQLDDTVVCKVTKLSTTQVFMDILSVRGVVLREPFAGTLRKEDVRPTDIDKIVMEELFRPGDVVKAAVLSMGDSRAYYLSTAKPGLGVIQLKQ
;
A
#
# COMPACT_ATOMS: atom_id res chain seq x y z
N MET A 1 33.69 13.31 46.85
CA MET A 1 32.96 12.04 47.10
C MET A 1 31.48 12.40 47.22
N THR A 2 30.76 12.45 46.11
CA THR A 2 29.32 12.74 46.09
C THR A 2 28.59 11.40 46.03
N SER A 3 27.90 11.06 47.12
CA SER A 3 27.00 9.91 47.22
C SER A 3 26.04 9.93 46.04
N ARG A 4 26.04 8.85 45.25
CA ARG A 4 24.94 8.53 44.35
C ARG A 4 23.79 8.07 45.25
N ASP A 5 22.86 8.97 45.55
CA ASP A 5 21.58 8.59 46.11
C ASP A 5 20.83 7.77 45.05
N ASN A 6 20.97 6.44 45.17
CA ASN A 6 20.31 5.44 44.36
C ASN A 6 18.81 5.38 44.73
N ASN A 7 18.05 6.45 44.50
CA ASN A 7 16.60 6.38 44.58
C ASN A 7 16.06 5.76 43.29
N LYS A 8 16.24 4.44 43.13
CA LYS A 8 15.51 3.68 42.11
C LYS A 8 14.04 3.72 42.49
N GLN A 9 13.22 4.46 41.75
CA GLN A 9 11.77 4.38 41.89
C GLN A 9 11.35 2.95 41.53
N LEU A 10 11.02 2.17 42.56
CA LEU A 10 10.49 0.82 42.43
C LEU A 10 8.97 0.92 42.51
N GLU A 11 8.32 0.99 41.36
CA GLU A 11 6.86 0.94 41.25
C GLU A 11 6.47 -0.49 40.86
N THR A 12 5.69 -1.16 41.72
CA THR A 12 5.26 -2.54 41.49
C THR A 12 3.82 -2.70 41.92
N ASP A 13 2.96 -3.17 41.02
CA ASP A 13 1.57 -3.58 41.30
C ASP A 13 1.48 -5.09 41.62
N MET A 14 2.60 -5.69 42.04
CA MET A 14 2.69 -7.11 42.39
C MET A 14 2.46 -7.31 43.89
N ASP A 15 1.69 -8.34 44.25
CA ASP A 15 1.35 -8.68 45.62
C ASP A 15 2.60 -8.79 46.52
N GLU A 16 2.57 -8.11 47.66
CA GLU A 16 3.70 -7.99 48.60
C GLU A 16 4.04 -9.32 49.31
N HIS A 17 3.17 -10.33 49.20
CA HIS A 17 3.33 -11.67 49.77
C HIS A 17 3.78 -12.74 48.77
N GLY A 18 4.07 -12.37 47.51
CA GLY A 18 4.50 -13.31 46.48
C GLY A 18 6.02 -13.44 46.34
N ASP A 19 6.54 -14.67 46.25
CA ASP A 19 7.97 -14.98 46.01
C ASP A 19 8.49 -14.46 44.65
N MET A 20 7.58 -14.10 43.75
CA MET A 20 7.88 -13.71 42.39
C MET A 20 8.73 -12.43 42.30
N LYS A 21 8.45 -11.43 43.14
CA LYS A 21 9.17 -10.16 43.12
C LYS A 21 10.63 -10.33 43.55
N SER A 22 10.87 -11.07 44.62
CA SER A 22 12.22 -11.37 45.11
C SER A 22 13.03 -12.17 44.11
N ASP A 23 12.41 -13.16 43.48
CA ASP A 23 13.12 -14.03 42.53
C ASP A 23 13.51 -13.27 41.25
N VAL A 24 12.63 -12.40 40.75
CA VAL A 24 12.91 -11.55 39.59
C VAL A 24 14.04 -10.55 39.87
N LEU A 25 14.06 -9.94 41.06
CA LEU A 25 15.13 -9.02 41.46
C LEU A 25 16.48 -9.71 41.57
N MET A 26 16.50 -10.92 42.16
CA MET A 26 17.69 -11.74 42.24
C MET A 26 18.20 -12.11 40.85
N GLN A 27 17.30 -12.56 39.98
CA GLN A 27 17.67 -12.97 38.63
C GLN A 27 18.11 -11.79 37.75
N ALA A 28 17.52 -10.61 37.93
CA ALA A 28 17.97 -9.39 37.26
C ALA A 28 19.39 -9.00 37.69
N SER A 29 19.73 -9.17 38.97
CA SER A 29 21.07 -8.90 39.48
C SER A 29 22.10 -9.84 38.83
N ILE A 30 21.79 -11.13 38.74
CA ILE A 30 22.63 -12.13 38.07
C ILE A 30 22.79 -11.81 36.58
N ALA A 31 21.70 -11.47 35.90
CA ALA A 31 21.74 -11.14 34.47
C ALA A 31 22.58 -9.89 34.18
N MET A 32 22.52 -8.87 35.05
CA MET A 32 23.34 -7.65 34.94
C MET A 32 24.84 -7.91 35.17
N GLU A 33 25.20 -8.92 35.96
CA GLU A 33 26.61 -9.32 36.17
C GLU A 33 27.15 -10.18 35.03
N GLN A 34 26.31 -11.01 34.43
CA GLN A 34 26.71 -11.96 33.40
C GLN A 34 26.75 -11.37 31.99
N TYR A 35 25.88 -10.39 31.68
CA TYR A 35 25.73 -9.85 30.33
C TYR A 35 25.95 -8.34 30.32
N THR A 36 26.73 -7.87 29.35
CA THR A 36 27.00 -6.43 29.15
C THR A 36 26.04 -5.79 28.15
N GLU A 37 25.42 -6.58 27.27
CA GLU A 37 24.44 -6.10 26.28
C GLU A 37 23.00 -6.15 26.81
N GLU A 38 22.27 -5.03 26.71
CA GLU A 38 20.88 -4.89 27.19
C GLU A 38 19.92 -5.91 26.55
N LYS A 39 20.18 -6.26 25.27
CA LYS A 39 19.42 -7.25 24.51
C LYS A 39 19.51 -8.66 25.12
N ASP A 40 20.70 -9.05 25.55
CA ASP A 40 20.93 -10.37 26.13
C ASP A 40 20.39 -10.47 27.55
N ILE A 41 20.48 -9.39 28.32
CA ILE A 41 19.85 -9.28 29.66
C ILE A 41 18.33 -9.48 29.56
N SER A 42 17.67 -8.76 28.65
CA SER A 42 16.21 -8.89 28.43
C SER A 42 15.82 -10.30 27.99
N LYS A 43 16.59 -10.91 27.08
CA LYS A 43 16.33 -12.26 26.59
C LYS A 43 16.48 -13.31 27.68
N HIS A 44 17.53 -13.21 28.50
CA HIS A 44 17.77 -14.12 29.61
C HIS A 44 16.64 -14.07 30.65
N LEU A 45 16.24 -12.86 31.05
CA LEU A 45 15.15 -12.66 32.00
C LEU A 45 13.81 -13.17 31.48
N LYS A 46 13.51 -12.90 30.19
CA LYS A 46 12.28 -13.39 29.56
C LYS A 46 12.21 -14.91 29.58
N LEU A 47 13.27 -15.60 29.14
CA LEU A 47 13.28 -17.06 29.06
C LEU A 47 13.11 -17.70 30.44
N TRP A 48 13.80 -17.16 31.45
CA TRP A 48 13.69 -17.65 32.82
C TRP A 48 12.29 -17.43 33.43
N LEU A 49 11.68 -16.27 33.16
CA LEU A 49 10.31 -15.98 33.58
C LEU A 49 9.29 -16.89 32.90
N GLU A 50 9.45 -17.13 31.60
CA GLU A 50 8.57 -18.02 30.83
C GLU A 50 8.66 -19.48 31.28
N GLU A 51 9.86 -19.92 31.71
CA GLU A 51 10.09 -21.26 32.26
C GLU A 51 9.47 -21.43 33.66
N LYS A 52 9.61 -20.44 34.53
CA LYS A 52 9.21 -20.56 35.95
C LYS A 52 7.75 -20.20 36.21
N TYR A 53 7.19 -19.23 35.48
CA TYR A 53 5.84 -18.68 35.72
C TYR A 53 4.89 -18.80 34.52
N GLY A 54 5.34 -19.38 33.39
CA GLY A 54 4.52 -19.64 32.21
C GLY A 54 4.67 -18.57 31.11
N PRO A 55 4.14 -18.82 29.90
CA PRO A 55 4.42 -18.02 28.70
C PRO A 55 3.84 -16.60 28.76
N THR A 56 4.31 -15.71 27.88
CA THR A 56 3.83 -14.32 27.63
C THR A 56 4.41 -13.18 28.48
N TRP A 57 5.65 -13.34 28.94
CA TRP A 57 6.37 -12.25 29.64
C TRP A 57 6.95 -11.21 28.69
N HIS A 58 6.80 -9.94 29.07
CA HIS A 58 7.41 -8.80 28.40
C HIS A 58 8.48 -8.21 29.33
N CYS A 59 9.73 -8.17 28.85
CA CYS A 59 10.87 -7.65 29.61
C CYS A 59 11.54 -6.51 28.83
N ILE A 60 11.72 -5.36 29.47
CA ILE A 60 12.36 -4.18 28.89
C ILE A 60 13.56 -3.82 29.76
N VAL A 61 14.74 -3.73 29.15
CA VAL A 61 16.00 -3.37 29.81
C VAL A 61 16.62 -2.22 29.03
N GLY A 62 16.98 -1.14 29.70
CA GLY A 62 17.59 0.03 29.09
C GLY A 62 18.17 0.98 30.13
N SER A 63 19.38 1.46 29.87
CA SER A 63 20.07 2.50 30.66
C SER A 63 19.43 3.87 30.53
N GLU A 64 18.78 4.14 29.40
CA GLU A 64 17.96 5.31 29.11
C GLU A 64 16.67 4.83 28.46
N TYR A 65 15.50 5.17 29.01
CA TYR A 65 14.19 4.78 28.45
C TYR A 65 13.89 5.54 27.14
N LYS A 66 14.66 5.26 26.09
CA LYS A 66 14.34 5.68 24.73
C LYS A 66 13.67 4.52 24.02
N MET A 67 12.35 4.56 23.97
CA MET A 67 11.59 3.71 23.05
C MET A 67 11.90 4.18 21.62
N SER A 68 12.91 3.59 20.98
CA SER A 68 13.11 3.72 19.55
C SER A 68 12.76 2.40 18.87
N PHE A 69 11.65 2.41 18.13
CA PHE A 69 11.35 1.37 17.16
C PHE A 69 12.36 1.49 16.01
N THR A 70 13.49 0.81 16.11
CA THR A 70 14.34 0.59 14.94
C THR A 70 13.92 -0.74 14.31
N CYS A 71 12.94 -0.66 13.41
CA CYS A 71 12.82 -1.67 12.36
C CYS A 71 14.12 -1.60 11.56
N GLU A 72 14.82 -2.73 11.44
CA GLU A 72 16.13 -2.79 10.82
C GLU A 72 16.09 -2.22 9.40
N LYS A 73 17.01 -1.29 9.20
CA LYS A 73 17.11 -0.34 8.12
C LYS A 73 17.33 -1.05 6.77
N MET A 74 16.36 -0.92 5.86
CA MET A 74 16.67 -0.72 4.44
C MET A 74 16.40 0.74 4.12
N GLU A 75 17.37 1.41 3.50
CA GLU A 75 17.28 2.80 3.03
C GLU A 75 16.15 2.97 2.00
N MET A 76 14.94 3.09 2.50
CA MET A 76 13.74 3.57 1.82
C MET A 76 12.92 4.22 2.93
N ALA A 77 13.14 5.52 3.18
CA ALA A 77 12.46 6.23 4.26
C ALA A 77 10.94 6.19 4.02
N MET A 78 10.27 5.26 4.70
CA MET A 78 8.83 5.19 4.74
C MET A 78 8.33 6.39 5.56
N VAL A 79 7.43 7.16 4.97
CA VAL A 79 6.81 8.32 5.57
C VAL A 79 5.32 8.11 5.70
N LEU A 80 4.73 8.69 6.75
CA LEU A 80 3.30 8.60 7.04
C LEU A 80 2.58 9.92 6.68
N PRO A 81 1.28 9.88 6.35
CA PRO A 81 0.48 11.09 6.19
C PRO A 81 0.60 11.99 7.43
N GLY A 82 0.88 13.28 7.22
CA GLY A 82 1.12 14.26 8.28
C GLY A 82 2.58 14.38 8.72
N GLN A 83 3.48 13.53 8.24
CA GLN A 83 4.91 13.64 8.54
C GLN A 83 5.53 14.83 7.80
N ARG A 84 6.29 15.65 8.53
CA ARG A 84 7.03 16.79 7.97
C ARG A 84 8.26 16.30 7.22
N LEU A 85 8.36 16.67 5.95
CA LEU A 85 9.45 16.26 5.04
C LEU A 85 10.48 17.37 4.81
N GLY A 86 10.07 18.63 4.90
CA GLY A 86 10.97 19.76 4.63
C GLY A 86 10.31 21.13 4.82
N VAL A 87 11.07 22.17 4.53
CA VAL A 87 10.59 23.56 4.45
C VAL A 87 10.32 23.89 2.98
N ALA A 88 9.16 24.48 2.69
CA ALA A 88 8.85 24.98 1.36
C ALA A 88 9.58 26.32 1.18
N SER A 89 10.80 26.27 0.66
CA SER A 89 11.54 27.45 0.21
C SER A 89 11.40 27.63 -1.31
N SER A 90 11.87 28.74 -1.87
CA SER A 90 11.97 28.95 -3.33
C SER A 90 12.79 27.87 -4.07
N THR A 91 13.56 27.08 -3.32
CA THR A 91 14.35 25.95 -3.79
C THR A 91 13.71 24.59 -3.46
N THR A 92 12.49 24.52 -2.94
CA THR A 92 11.88 23.21 -2.66
C THR A 92 10.37 23.27 -2.75
N GLU A 93 9.81 22.56 -3.72
CA GLU A 93 8.38 22.49 -4.01
C GLU A 93 7.78 21.15 -3.54
N ALA A 94 6.50 21.19 -3.16
CA ALA A 94 5.72 20.00 -2.88
C ALA A 94 5.37 19.26 -4.18
N GLY A 95 5.64 17.96 -4.22
CA GLY A 95 5.27 17.06 -5.29
C GLY A 95 4.16 16.08 -4.98
N GLU A 96 4.00 15.08 -5.86
CA GLU A 96 2.94 14.07 -5.75
C GLU A 96 3.00 13.40 -4.37
N GLY A 97 1.87 13.29 -3.67
CA GLY A 97 1.82 12.73 -2.32
C GLY A 97 2.33 13.65 -1.21
N THR A 98 2.53 14.95 -1.48
CA THR A 98 2.90 15.96 -0.47
C THR A 98 2.03 17.21 -0.59
N TYR A 99 1.96 18.00 0.49
CA TYR A 99 1.28 19.29 0.53
C TYR A 99 2.09 20.29 1.35
N VAL A 100 1.86 21.59 1.11
CA VAL A 100 2.48 22.66 1.90
C VAL A 100 1.49 23.17 2.92
N LEU A 101 1.89 23.23 4.19
CA LEU A 101 1.14 23.87 5.26
C LEU A 101 2.09 24.74 6.07
N ASN A 102 1.75 26.02 6.27
CA ASN A 102 2.55 26.98 7.04
C ASN A 102 4.03 27.05 6.62
N GLY A 103 4.32 27.00 5.31
CA GLY A 103 5.69 27.03 4.78
C GLY A 103 6.51 25.77 5.01
N SER A 104 5.90 24.67 5.49
CA SER A 104 6.53 23.35 5.59
C SER A 104 5.83 22.34 4.68
N ILE A 105 6.60 21.41 4.12
CA ILE A 105 6.11 20.32 3.27
C ILE A 105 5.80 19.12 4.15
N PHE A 106 4.60 18.58 4.00
CA PHE A 106 4.10 17.41 4.70
C PHE A 106 3.72 16.31 3.70
N ALA A 107 3.88 15.05 4.11
CA ALA A 107 3.35 13.92 3.35
C ALA A 107 1.81 13.88 3.45
N SER A 108 1.10 13.72 2.34
CA SER A 108 -0.34 13.41 2.35
C SER A 108 -0.61 11.90 2.26
N VAL A 109 0.39 11.11 1.92
CA VAL A 109 0.26 9.69 1.61
C VAL A 109 1.31 8.88 2.35
N ALA A 110 0.96 7.66 2.79
CA ALA A 110 1.92 6.72 3.34
C ALA A 110 2.77 6.12 2.20
N GLY A 111 4.08 6.28 2.23
CA GLY A 111 4.92 5.74 1.17
C GLY A 111 6.40 6.05 1.35
N THR A 112 7.20 5.89 0.30
CA THR A 112 8.62 6.25 0.32
C THR A 112 8.79 7.68 -0.18
N SER A 113 9.47 8.53 0.60
CA SER A 113 9.78 9.89 0.16
C SER A 113 10.93 9.87 -0.84
N THR A 114 10.66 10.33 -2.07
CA THR A 114 11.65 10.50 -3.13
C THR A 114 11.79 11.99 -3.44
N THR A 115 12.97 12.54 -3.15
CA THR A 115 13.32 13.92 -3.51
C THR A 115 13.95 13.90 -4.90
N THR A 116 13.20 14.30 -5.92
CA THR A 116 13.70 14.44 -7.29
C THR A 116 14.01 15.90 -7.56
N GLY A 117 15.30 16.26 -7.45
CA GLY A 117 15.76 17.64 -7.60
C GLY A 117 15.15 18.56 -6.54
N ASN A 118 14.43 19.58 -6.99
CA ASN A 118 13.78 20.61 -6.15
C ASN A 118 12.42 20.17 -5.58
N LYS A 119 11.98 18.93 -5.82
CA LYS A 119 10.60 18.50 -5.55
C LYS A 119 10.58 17.28 -4.64
N ILE A 120 9.89 17.38 -3.52
CA ILE A 120 9.70 16.26 -2.59
C ILE A 120 8.40 15.56 -2.97
N SER A 121 8.48 14.29 -3.34
CA SER A 121 7.32 13.45 -3.65
C SER A 121 7.28 12.25 -2.71
N VAL A 122 6.08 11.76 -2.41
CA VAL A 122 5.89 10.54 -1.64
C VAL A 122 5.13 9.56 -2.50
N VAL A 123 5.78 8.44 -2.80
CA VAL A 123 5.23 7.41 -3.67
C VAL A 123 4.87 6.21 -2.82
N ARG A 124 3.67 5.64 -3.03
CA ARG A 124 3.30 4.40 -2.36
C ARG A 124 4.24 3.26 -2.83
N PRO A 125 4.83 2.46 -1.93
CA PRO A 125 5.78 1.39 -2.27
C PRO A 125 5.21 0.32 -3.21
N HIS A 126 3.89 0.30 -3.38
CA HIS A 126 3.21 -0.54 -4.36
C HIS A 126 2.47 0.32 -5.38
N LYS A 127 3.21 0.88 -6.34
CA LYS A 127 2.67 1.43 -7.58
C LYS A 127 2.24 0.32 -8.56
N LYS A 128 1.77 -0.84 -8.07
CA LYS A 128 0.75 -1.56 -8.83
C LYS A 128 -0.47 -0.69 -8.65
N HIS A 129 -0.73 0.18 -9.63
CA HIS A 129 -1.99 0.89 -9.70
C HIS A 129 -3.09 -0.17 -9.67
N ILE A 130 -3.58 -0.48 -8.50
CA ILE A 130 -4.80 -1.21 -8.30
C ILE A 130 -5.78 -0.08 -8.07
N ALA A 131 -6.33 0.39 -9.18
CA ALA A 131 -7.35 1.41 -9.20
C ALA A 131 -8.51 0.95 -8.30
N THR A 132 -8.57 1.50 -7.09
CA THR A 132 -9.73 1.31 -6.20
C THR A 132 -10.76 2.43 -6.44
N GLU A 133 -10.36 3.52 -7.13
CA GLU A 133 -11.19 4.71 -7.43
C GLU A 133 -10.95 5.26 -8.85
N TYR A 134 -10.64 4.43 -9.85
CA TYR A 134 -10.65 4.97 -11.23
C TYR A 134 -12.08 5.06 -11.71
N VAL A 135 -12.54 6.29 -11.90
CA VAL A 135 -13.72 6.57 -12.73
C VAL A 135 -13.24 6.61 -14.17
N LEU A 136 -13.82 5.76 -15.03
CA LEU A 136 -13.55 5.75 -16.46
C LEU A 136 -14.02 7.06 -17.08
N GLN A 137 -13.14 7.77 -17.78
CA GLN A 137 -13.49 8.97 -18.50
C GLN A 137 -13.75 8.68 -19.99
N LEU A 138 -14.42 9.62 -20.66
CA LEU A 138 -14.57 9.58 -22.11
C LEU A 138 -13.20 9.52 -22.78
N ASP A 139 -13.11 8.74 -23.85
CA ASP A 139 -11.90 8.51 -24.64
C ASP A 139 -10.77 7.75 -23.94
N ASP A 140 -11.00 7.20 -22.74
CA ASP A 140 -10.02 6.35 -22.10
C ASP A 140 -9.81 5.04 -22.85
N THR A 141 -8.55 4.76 -23.15
CA THR A 141 -8.15 3.48 -23.73
C THR A 141 -8.19 2.40 -22.67
N VAL A 142 -9.02 1.39 -22.89
CA VAL A 142 -9.25 0.27 -21.99
C VAL A 142 -8.91 -1.05 -22.67
N VAL A 143 -8.51 -2.03 -21.86
CA VAL A 143 -8.33 -3.41 -22.28
C VAL A 143 -9.43 -4.23 -21.66
N CYS A 144 -10.18 -4.93 -22.52
CA CYS A 144 -11.38 -5.64 -22.16
C CYS A 144 -11.23 -7.12 -22.55
N LYS A 145 -11.93 -8.00 -21.84
CA LYS A 145 -12.08 -9.40 -22.20
C LYS A 145 -13.51 -9.66 -22.63
N VAL A 146 -13.71 -10.29 -23.77
CA VAL A 146 -15.04 -10.64 -24.26
C VAL A 146 -15.63 -11.73 -23.37
N THR A 147 -16.80 -11.47 -22.80
CA THR A 147 -17.49 -12.41 -21.90
C THR A 147 -18.59 -13.13 -22.66
N LYS A 148 -19.43 -12.38 -23.37
CA LYS A 148 -20.55 -12.94 -24.13
C LYS A 148 -20.79 -12.15 -25.41
N LEU A 149 -21.18 -12.85 -26.46
CA LEU A 149 -21.54 -12.26 -27.75
C LEU A 149 -23.06 -12.31 -27.93
N SER A 150 -23.60 -11.24 -28.52
CA SER A 150 -24.94 -11.18 -29.10
C SER A 150 -24.84 -10.66 -30.53
N THR A 151 -25.88 -10.83 -31.33
CA THR A 151 -25.88 -10.46 -32.75
C THR A 151 -25.69 -8.96 -32.98
N THR A 152 -26.17 -8.12 -32.04
CA THR A 152 -26.12 -6.66 -32.13
C THR A 152 -25.09 -6.01 -31.20
N GLN A 153 -24.65 -6.74 -30.17
CA GLN A 153 -23.82 -6.20 -29.09
C GLN A 153 -22.87 -7.26 -28.53
N VAL A 154 -21.73 -6.82 -28.02
CA VAL A 154 -20.71 -7.65 -27.37
C VAL A 154 -20.57 -7.21 -25.93
N PHE A 155 -20.76 -8.14 -25.00
CA PHE A 155 -20.53 -7.94 -23.57
C PHE A 155 -19.08 -8.29 -23.24
N MET A 156 -18.42 -7.37 -22.56
CA MET A 156 -17.01 -7.51 -22.20
C MET A 156 -16.73 -6.94 -20.81
N ASP A 157 -15.71 -7.49 -20.17
CA ASP A 157 -15.25 -7.06 -18.85
C ASP A 157 -13.97 -6.23 -19.01
N ILE A 158 -13.99 -5.00 -18.54
CA ILE A 158 -12.87 -4.05 -18.58
C ILE A 158 -11.87 -4.43 -17.49
N LEU A 159 -10.67 -4.84 -17.90
CA LEU A 159 -9.61 -5.32 -17.00
C LEU A 159 -8.60 -4.22 -16.66
N SER A 160 -8.32 -3.32 -17.60
CA SER A 160 -7.34 -2.26 -17.38
C SER A 160 -7.67 -0.97 -18.14
N VAL A 161 -7.18 0.16 -17.63
CA VAL A 161 -7.43 1.51 -18.12
C VAL A 161 -6.11 2.23 -18.24
N ARG A 162 -5.76 2.79 -19.41
CA ARG A 162 -4.47 3.50 -19.63
C ARG A 162 -3.23 2.71 -19.15
N GLY A 163 -3.27 1.37 -19.22
CA GLY A 163 -2.18 0.48 -18.76
C GLY A 163 -2.19 0.14 -17.26
N VAL A 164 -3.20 0.61 -16.52
CA VAL A 164 -3.43 0.34 -15.10
C VAL A 164 -4.45 -0.77 -14.94
N VAL A 165 -4.10 -1.85 -14.25
CA VAL A 165 -5.02 -2.98 -13.99
C VAL A 165 -6.02 -2.62 -12.90
N LEU A 166 -7.31 -2.82 -13.20
CA LEU A 166 -8.39 -2.61 -12.24
C LEU A 166 -8.45 -3.76 -11.23
N ARG A 167 -8.88 -3.45 -10.01
CA ARG A 167 -9.07 -4.46 -8.95
C ARG A 167 -10.28 -5.34 -9.24
N GLU A 168 -11.35 -4.70 -9.65
CA GLU A 168 -12.61 -5.32 -10.05
C GLU A 168 -12.91 -4.91 -11.51
N PRO A 169 -13.27 -5.86 -12.37
CA PRO A 169 -13.58 -5.54 -13.75
C PRO A 169 -14.92 -4.79 -13.85
N PHE A 170 -14.94 -3.70 -14.64
CA PHE A 170 -16.19 -3.03 -14.97
C PHE A 170 -16.85 -3.69 -16.17
N ALA A 171 -18.18 -3.77 -16.18
CA ALA A 171 -18.91 -4.25 -17.35
C ALA A 171 -18.87 -3.21 -18.48
N GLY A 172 -18.63 -3.66 -19.70
CA GLY A 172 -18.60 -2.87 -20.91
C GLY A 172 -19.40 -3.53 -22.04
N THR A 173 -20.03 -2.70 -22.87
CA THR A 173 -20.82 -3.13 -24.02
C THR A 173 -20.31 -2.44 -25.27
N LEU A 174 -20.01 -3.22 -26.30
CA LEU A 174 -19.63 -2.75 -27.64
C LEU A 174 -20.78 -3.03 -28.61
N ARG A 175 -21.34 -2.00 -29.25
CA ARG A 175 -22.45 -2.15 -30.21
C ARG A 175 -21.96 -2.32 -31.63
N LYS A 176 -22.82 -2.84 -32.52
CA LYS A 176 -22.50 -2.99 -33.94
C LYS A 176 -22.14 -1.68 -34.63
N GLU A 177 -22.81 -0.58 -34.29
CA GLU A 177 -22.47 0.75 -34.83
C GLU A 177 -21.07 1.24 -34.41
N ASP A 178 -20.52 0.74 -33.30
CA ASP A 178 -19.28 1.26 -32.68
C ASP A 178 -18.03 0.43 -33.01
N VAL A 179 -18.17 -0.62 -33.84
CA VAL A 179 -17.05 -1.51 -34.20
C VAL A 179 -16.14 -0.89 -35.25
N ARG A 180 -16.71 -0.35 -36.35
CA ARG A 180 -15.98 0.32 -37.43
C ARG A 180 -16.70 1.61 -37.83
N PRO A 181 -15.96 2.67 -38.17
CA PRO A 181 -16.56 3.91 -38.65
C PRO A 181 -17.17 3.78 -40.05
N THR A 182 -16.74 2.78 -40.84
CA THR A 182 -17.19 2.52 -42.21
C THR A 182 -17.65 1.07 -42.36
N ASP A 183 -18.61 0.81 -43.27
CA ASP A 183 -19.16 -0.52 -43.57
C ASP A 183 -19.84 -1.24 -42.39
N ILE A 184 -20.65 -0.53 -41.58
CA ILE A 184 -21.36 -1.10 -40.42
C ILE A 184 -22.24 -2.30 -40.81
N ASP A 185 -22.90 -2.25 -41.96
CA ASP A 185 -23.89 -3.26 -42.36
C ASP A 185 -23.26 -4.64 -42.66
N LYS A 186 -22.03 -4.66 -43.17
CA LYS A 186 -21.30 -5.89 -43.54
C LYS A 186 -20.68 -6.62 -42.36
N ILE A 187 -20.73 -6.03 -41.17
CA ILE A 187 -20.04 -6.59 -39.99
C ILE A 187 -20.85 -7.75 -39.41
N VAL A 188 -20.20 -8.91 -39.32
CA VAL A 188 -20.68 -10.09 -38.58
C VAL A 188 -19.87 -10.21 -37.29
N MET A 189 -20.54 -10.12 -36.14
CA MET A 189 -19.88 -10.11 -34.82
C MET A 189 -19.15 -11.40 -34.50
N GLU A 190 -19.74 -12.54 -34.87
CA GLU A 190 -19.20 -13.87 -34.59
C GLU A 190 -17.90 -14.17 -35.35
N GLU A 191 -17.64 -13.44 -36.46
CA GLU A 191 -16.40 -13.55 -37.21
C GLU A 191 -15.27 -12.69 -36.62
N LEU A 192 -15.62 -11.57 -35.98
CA LEU A 192 -14.65 -10.62 -35.43
C LEU A 192 -14.24 -10.92 -33.99
N PHE A 193 -15.16 -11.46 -33.20
CA PHE A 193 -14.98 -11.63 -31.76
C PHE A 193 -15.39 -13.03 -31.33
N ARG A 194 -14.65 -13.60 -30.38
CA ARG A 194 -14.99 -14.86 -29.69
C ARG A 194 -15.00 -14.66 -28.17
N PRO A 195 -15.80 -15.42 -27.42
CA PRO A 195 -15.78 -15.35 -25.96
C PRO A 195 -14.40 -15.73 -25.44
N GLY A 196 -13.79 -14.86 -24.63
CA GLY A 196 -12.44 -15.02 -24.10
C GLY A 196 -11.36 -14.21 -24.81
N ASP A 197 -11.67 -13.57 -25.95
CA ASP A 197 -10.74 -12.68 -26.65
C ASP A 197 -10.44 -11.40 -25.85
N VAL A 198 -9.24 -10.87 -26.04
CA VAL A 198 -8.82 -9.60 -25.43
C VAL A 198 -8.85 -8.50 -26.47
N VAL A 199 -9.63 -7.45 -26.18
CA VAL A 199 -9.93 -6.34 -27.09
C VAL A 199 -9.45 -5.04 -26.46
N LYS A 200 -8.78 -4.21 -27.25
CA LYS A 200 -8.49 -2.82 -26.93
C LYS A 200 -9.63 -1.96 -27.44
N ALA A 201 -10.26 -1.20 -26.56
CA ALA A 201 -11.34 -0.30 -26.92
C ALA A 201 -11.13 1.07 -26.26
N ALA A 202 -11.90 2.05 -26.70
CA ALA A 202 -12.00 3.36 -26.06
C ALA A 202 -13.38 3.51 -25.42
N VAL A 203 -13.43 4.13 -24.24
CA VAL A 203 -14.70 4.46 -23.58
C VAL A 203 -15.40 5.57 -24.37
N LEU A 204 -16.57 5.25 -24.93
CA LEU A 204 -17.39 6.21 -25.67
C LEU A 204 -18.33 6.98 -24.75
N SER A 205 -18.92 6.29 -23.76
CA SER A 205 -19.70 6.93 -22.70
C SER A 205 -19.85 6.00 -21.50
N MET A 206 -20.31 6.55 -20.37
CA MET A 206 -20.65 5.77 -19.18
C MET A 206 -21.83 4.81 -19.40
N GLY A 207 -22.52 4.91 -20.54
CA GLY A 207 -23.58 4.00 -20.94
C GLY A 207 -24.81 4.06 -20.05
N ASP A 208 -25.37 2.88 -19.77
CA ASP A 208 -26.46 2.72 -18.81
C ASP A 208 -25.91 2.52 -17.38
N SER A 209 -26.77 2.45 -16.37
CA SER A 209 -26.34 2.28 -14.98
C SER A 209 -25.57 0.98 -14.70
N ARG A 210 -25.40 0.09 -15.69
CA ARG A 210 -24.83 -1.24 -15.52
C ARG A 210 -23.56 -1.47 -16.35
N ALA A 211 -23.39 -0.81 -17.49
CA ALA A 211 -22.23 -1.02 -18.35
C ALA A 211 -21.80 0.23 -19.15
N TYR A 212 -20.50 0.39 -19.31
CA TYR A 212 -19.89 1.43 -20.14
C TYR A 212 -20.05 1.11 -21.62
N TYR A 213 -20.33 2.12 -22.46
CA TYR A 213 -20.27 1.94 -23.91
C TYR A 213 -18.85 2.13 -24.41
N LEU A 214 -18.41 1.16 -25.20
CA LEU A 214 -17.07 1.08 -25.74
C LEU A 214 -17.12 1.21 -27.25
N SER A 215 -16.03 1.70 -27.84
CA SER A 215 -15.85 1.80 -29.29
C SER A 215 -14.49 1.30 -29.71
N THR A 216 -14.45 0.60 -30.85
CA THR A 216 -13.21 0.19 -31.52
C THR A 216 -12.99 0.96 -32.83
N ALA A 217 -13.77 2.01 -33.08
CA ALA A 217 -13.72 2.77 -34.33
C ALA A 217 -12.44 3.61 -34.50
N LYS A 218 -11.63 3.81 -33.45
CA LYS A 218 -10.38 4.56 -33.54
C LYS A 218 -9.22 3.69 -34.07
N PRO A 219 -8.30 4.27 -34.87
CA PRO A 219 -7.09 3.56 -35.30
C PRO A 219 -6.29 3.04 -34.10
N GLY A 220 -5.81 1.79 -34.19
CA GLY A 220 -5.02 1.15 -33.11
C GLY A 220 -5.86 0.54 -31.98
N LEU A 221 -7.19 0.49 -32.13
CA LEU A 221 -8.12 -0.28 -31.31
C LEU A 221 -8.60 -1.53 -32.08
N GLY A 222 -9.00 -2.57 -31.35
CA GLY A 222 -9.39 -3.86 -31.91
C GLY A 222 -8.92 -5.05 -31.08
N VAL A 223 -9.04 -6.25 -31.63
CA VAL A 223 -8.61 -7.50 -30.97
C VAL A 223 -7.09 -7.52 -30.87
N ILE A 224 -6.55 -7.66 -29.65
CA ILE A 224 -5.11 -7.75 -29.40
C ILE A 224 -4.67 -9.21 -29.33
N GLN A 225 -5.47 -10.05 -28.67
CA GLN A 225 -5.14 -11.44 -28.44
C GLN A 225 -6.37 -12.31 -28.65
N LEU A 226 -6.20 -13.30 -29.53
CA LEU A 226 -7.17 -14.37 -29.75
C LEU A 226 -6.82 -15.51 -28.81
N LYS A 227 -7.81 -16.01 -28.07
CA LYS A 227 -7.62 -17.25 -27.33
C LYS A 227 -7.90 -18.42 -28.29
N GLN A 228 -6.86 -19.17 -28.64
CA GLN A 228 -6.98 -20.43 -29.40
C GLN A 228 -7.69 -21.50 -28.57
#